data_AF-A0A382KIC1-F1
#
_entry.id   AF-A0A382KIC1-F1
#
_cell.length_a   1.000
_cell.length_b   1.000
_cell.length_c   1.000
_cell.angle_alpha   90.00
_cell.angle_beta   90.00
_cell.angle_gamma   90.00
#
_symmetry.space_group_name_H-M   'P 1'
#
loop_
_entity.id
_entity.type
_entity.pdbx_description
1 polymer ?
#
loop_
_entity_poly.entity_id
_entity_poly.type
_entity_poly.pdbx_seq_one_letter_code
_entity_poly.pdbx_strand_id
1 'polypeptide(L)'
;NDRAKGYIAQGRVKSAIANYGSFINWDNHPSGIWGDYSYLPAVSFIAAIPGHKNTAHFSWTPLETIQDPDGAPLYSVWESADAYEAWYPATGDTVFKGILFELGEDDGLYLPENEKIYPGGNGTDYPDFFDAEKQFMFDHGHRKIIISTFGESDPEKTNTRVGLIYPWALRPKLISREDQFDFYNYGEDLEEWTSDDEYAYYGANAAESHFINAGHKTDWHASTFSRLNSHQTENNVGDIFGGTPWTDSGDTYPVLAHSAYSETWPLKLNEATGEMEAFWPGWWAQDYNVNLPGCSQSRKDPDCWKEVPGRFVSDIDVYMEFDDRWSHRANNVNTNDEYEQTGYPMGLRVMAEAHSYGVSYAEDIMFVTVKVRNESGDWCAEDEEGNPVEDADGNQLCGDGMIMPDGTQLNHGKGFNY
;
A
#
# COMPACT_ATOMS: atom_id res chain seq x y z
N ASN A 1 -24.58 3.50 1.69
CA ASN A 1 -23.52 3.64 0.67
C ASN A 1 -22.25 3.95 1.43
N ASP A 2 -21.13 3.27 1.15
CA ASP A 2 -19.86 3.54 1.85
C ASP A 2 -19.10 4.71 1.26
N ARG A 3 -19.41 5.14 0.02
CA ARG A 3 -18.82 6.34 -0.55
C ARG A 3 -19.57 7.60 -0.09
N ALA A 4 -18.82 8.64 0.26
CA ALA A 4 -19.32 9.92 0.76
C ALA A 4 -18.47 11.10 0.24
N LYS A 5 -19.05 12.30 0.25
CA LYS A 5 -18.38 13.56 -0.13
C LYS A 5 -18.31 14.50 1.05
N GLY A 6 -17.29 15.34 1.07
CA GLY A 6 -17.11 16.39 2.07
C GLY A 6 -16.72 17.71 1.42
N TYR A 7 -16.88 18.81 2.16
CA TYR A 7 -16.67 20.16 1.66
C TYR A 7 -15.73 20.94 2.58
N ILE A 8 -14.57 21.25 2.04
CA ILE A 8 -13.58 22.17 2.60
C ILE A 8 -13.93 23.53 2.03
N ALA A 9 -14.85 24.25 2.68
CA ALA A 9 -15.46 25.46 2.12
C ALA A 9 -15.18 26.73 2.93
N GLN A 10 -14.41 26.64 4.02
CA GLN A 10 -14.00 27.78 4.81
C GLN A 10 -12.77 28.47 4.19
N GLY A 11 -12.76 29.80 4.21
CA GLY A 11 -11.68 30.59 3.60
C GLY A 11 -11.84 30.79 2.09
N ARG A 12 -10.72 31.02 1.41
CA ARG A 12 -10.66 31.30 -0.04
C ARG A 12 -10.45 30.06 -0.88
N VAL A 13 -9.66 29.10 -0.40
CA VAL A 13 -9.50 27.80 -1.08
C VAL A 13 -10.69 26.92 -0.75
N LYS A 14 -11.39 26.44 -1.78
CA LYS A 14 -12.56 25.58 -1.62
C LYS A 14 -12.45 24.31 -2.44
N SER A 15 -12.65 23.16 -1.80
CA SER A 15 -12.64 21.86 -2.46
C SER A 15 -13.74 20.93 -1.94
N ALA A 16 -14.31 20.14 -2.85
CA ALA A 16 -15.03 18.93 -2.51
C ALA A 16 -14.04 17.75 -2.45
N ILE A 17 -14.06 17.02 -1.34
CA ILE A 17 -13.26 15.82 -1.12
C ILE A 17 -14.16 14.58 -1.15
N ALA A 18 -13.59 13.41 -1.42
CA ALA A 18 -14.32 12.16 -1.34
C ALA A 18 -13.44 11.02 -0.82
N ASN A 19 -14.06 10.10 -0.07
CA ASN A 19 -13.40 8.98 0.60
C ASN A 19 -13.00 7.82 -0.33
N TYR A 20 -12.46 8.16 -1.48
CA TYR A 20 -11.84 7.25 -2.44
C TYR A 20 -10.59 7.93 -3.04
N GLY A 21 -9.84 8.64 -2.18
CA GLY A 21 -8.59 9.30 -2.53
C GLY A 21 -8.71 10.66 -3.25
N SER A 22 -9.91 11.20 -3.43
CA SER A 22 -10.11 12.44 -4.18
C SER A 22 -10.03 13.67 -3.27
N PHE A 23 -8.93 14.42 -3.32
CA PHE A 23 -8.76 15.68 -2.57
C PHE A 23 -9.21 16.91 -3.37
N ILE A 24 -8.93 16.90 -4.68
CA ILE A 24 -9.48 17.84 -5.65
C ILE A 24 -9.76 17.03 -6.92
N ASN A 25 -10.95 17.18 -7.51
CA ASN A 25 -11.31 16.53 -8.77
C ASN A 25 -12.36 17.38 -9.50
N TRP A 26 -12.35 17.36 -10.82
CA TRP A 26 -13.37 18.02 -11.65
C TRP A 26 -14.75 17.36 -11.60
N ASP A 27 -14.84 16.09 -11.19
CA ASP A 27 -16.12 15.39 -11.02
C ASP A 27 -16.92 15.90 -9.80
N ASN A 28 -16.26 16.58 -8.85
CA ASN A 28 -16.88 17.10 -7.63
C ASN A 28 -16.52 18.58 -7.43
N HIS A 29 -17.52 19.45 -7.38
CA HIS A 29 -17.31 20.89 -7.20
C HIS A 29 -17.59 21.32 -5.75
N PRO A 30 -16.89 22.35 -5.24
CA PRO A 30 -15.84 23.14 -5.91
C PRO A 30 -14.55 22.34 -6.11
N SER A 31 -13.87 22.52 -7.23
CA SER A 31 -12.67 21.75 -7.60
C SER A 31 -11.41 22.61 -7.43
N GLY A 32 -11.06 22.91 -6.17
CA GLY A 32 -9.88 23.72 -5.85
C GLY A 32 -10.00 25.18 -6.28
N ILE A 33 -11.15 25.82 -6.05
CA ILE A 33 -11.36 27.23 -6.38
C ILE A 33 -10.53 28.10 -5.44
N TRP A 34 -9.83 29.09 -5.98
CA TRP A 34 -9.11 30.10 -5.20
C TRP A 34 -9.26 31.51 -5.81
N GLY A 35 -10.01 32.38 -5.14
CA GLY A 35 -10.18 33.78 -5.55
C GLY A 35 -10.69 33.96 -6.98
N ASP A 36 -9.99 34.80 -7.77
CA ASP A 36 -10.27 35.06 -9.20
C ASP A 36 -9.51 34.10 -10.15
N TYR A 37 -8.85 33.06 -9.65
CA TYR A 37 -7.93 32.20 -10.40
C TYR A 37 -8.51 30.81 -10.75
N SER A 38 -7.86 30.14 -11.71
CA SER A 38 -8.26 28.84 -12.29
C SER A 38 -8.26 27.66 -11.32
N TYR A 39 -9.14 26.71 -11.61
CA TYR A 39 -9.28 25.41 -10.93
C TYR A 39 -8.00 24.56 -10.98
N LEU A 40 -7.68 23.88 -9.88
CA LEU A 40 -6.79 22.73 -9.91
C LEU A 40 -7.59 21.52 -10.46
N PRO A 41 -7.18 20.89 -11.58
CA PRO A 41 -7.99 19.87 -12.23
C PRO A 41 -8.10 18.58 -11.41
N ALA A 42 -7.00 18.18 -10.75
CA ALA A 42 -6.97 17.03 -9.86
C ALA A 42 -5.81 17.14 -8.85
N VAL A 43 -6.06 16.67 -7.63
CA VAL A 43 -5.02 16.37 -6.62
C VAL A 43 -5.31 14.97 -6.11
N SER A 44 -4.35 14.07 -6.35
CA SER A 44 -4.46 12.63 -6.15
C SER A 44 -3.47 12.15 -5.12
N PHE A 45 -3.78 11.04 -4.47
CA PHE A 45 -2.85 10.31 -3.63
C PHE A 45 -2.34 9.07 -4.36
N ILE A 46 -1.02 8.89 -4.36
CA ILE A 46 -0.33 7.76 -4.98
C ILE A 46 0.51 7.06 -3.92
N ALA A 47 0.36 5.75 -3.80
CA ALA A 47 1.27 4.88 -3.07
C ALA A 47 1.85 3.86 -4.05
N ALA A 48 3.16 3.65 -4.04
CA ALA A 48 3.81 2.71 -4.94
C ALA A 48 4.96 1.97 -4.26
N ILE A 49 5.12 0.69 -4.59
CA ILE A 49 6.15 -0.20 -4.07
C ILE A 49 6.87 -0.89 -5.24
N PRO A 50 8.21 -1.05 -5.20
CA PRO A 50 8.97 -1.68 -6.27
C PRO A 50 8.74 -3.20 -6.30
N GLY A 51 8.77 -3.82 -7.48
CA GLY A 51 8.60 -5.28 -7.61
C GLY A 51 9.87 -6.09 -7.30
N HIS A 52 11.03 -5.49 -7.53
CA HIS A 52 12.33 -6.14 -7.37
C HIS A 52 13.41 -5.15 -6.96
N LYS A 53 14.56 -5.69 -6.53
CA LYS A 53 15.81 -4.94 -6.35
C LYS A 53 16.85 -5.45 -7.33
N ASN A 54 17.39 -4.57 -8.17
CA ASN A 54 18.36 -4.96 -9.18
C ASN A 54 19.65 -5.52 -8.55
N THR A 55 20.19 -6.58 -9.14
CA THR A 55 21.42 -7.25 -8.66
C THR A 55 22.66 -6.35 -8.69
N ALA A 56 22.64 -5.27 -9.49
CA ALA A 56 23.70 -4.27 -9.54
C ALA A 56 23.90 -3.49 -8.23
N HIS A 57 22.99 -3.63 -7.27
CA HIS A 57 23.14 -3.06 -5.92
C HIS A 57 23.97 -3.92 -4.97
N PHE A 58 24.41 -5.10 -5.40
CA PHE A 58 25.21 -6.03 -4.60
C PHE A 58 26.57 -6.28 -5.23
N SER A 59 27.53 -6.65 -4.41
CA SER A 59 28.86 -7.04 -4.88
C SER A 59 28.89 -8.49 -5.35
N TRP A 60 29.46 -8.78 -6.52
CA TRP A 60 29.53 -10.12 -7.10
C TRP A 60 30.97 -10.52 -7.44
N THR A 61 31.30 -11.78 -7.19
CA THR A 61 32.61 -12.35 -7.54
C THR A 61 32.43 -13.40 -8.65
N PRO A 62 33.15 -13.28 -9.78
CA PRO A 62 33.10 -14.30 -10.82
C PRO A 62 33.78 -15.58 -10.34
N LEU A 63 33.15 -16.72 -10.61
CA LEU A 63 33.69 -18.05 -10.32
C LEU A 63 34.26 -18.69 -11.58
N GLU A 64 33.43 -18.82 -12.61
CA GLU A 64 33.82 -19.46 -13.87
C GLU A 64 32.98 -18.95 -15.05
N THR A 65 33.58 -18.95 -16.24
CA THR A 65 32.89 -18.69 -17.51
C THR A 65 32.95 -19.95 -18.36
N ILE A 66 31.79 -20.48 -18.69
CA ILE A 66 31.65 -21.68 -19.51
C ILE A 66 31.61 -21.28 -20.98
N GLN A 67 32.45 -21.91 -21.79
CA GLN A 67 32.62 -21.60 -23.21
C GLN A 67 32.19 -22.78 -24.10
N ASP A 68 31.76 -22.47 -25.32
CA ASP A 68 31.52 -23.46 -26.35
C ASP A 68 32.84 -24.00 -26.94
N PRO A 69 32.81 -25.05 -27.80
CA PRO A 69 34.02 -25.58 -28.42
C PRO A 69 34.80 -24.59 -29.30
N ASP A 70 34.15 -23.51 -29.74
CA ASP A 70 34.73 -22.45 -30.56
C ASP A 70 35.30 -21.29 -29.70
N GLY A 71 35.16 -21.37 -28.37
CA GLY A 71 35.65 -20.41 -27.39
C GLY A 71 34.71 -19.23 -27.11
N ALA A 72 33.46 -19.26 -27.57
CA ALA A 72 32.48 -18.24 -27.25
C ALA A 72 31.87 -18.48 -25.85
N PRO A 73 31.72 -17.44 -25.01
CA PRO A 73 31.14 -17.59 -23.68
C PRO A 73 29.65 -17.91 -23.77
N LEU A 74 29.23 -19.03 -23.20
CA LEU A 74 27.83 -19.46 -23.10
C LEU A 74 27.15 -18.82 -21.89
N TYR A 75 27.74 -18.98 -20.71
CA TYR A 75 27.27 -18.38 -19.47
C TYR A 75 28.41 -18.26 -18.46
N SER A 76 28.21 -17.44 -17.44
CA SER A 76 29.16 -17.25 -16.34
C SER A 76 28.46 -17.41 -15.00
N VAL A 77 29.18 -17.98 -14.03
CA VAL A 77 28.70 -18.26 -12.69
C VAL A 77 29.33 -17.26 -11.72
N TRP A 78 28.49 -16.66 -10.88
CA TRP A 78 28.86 -15.57 -9.97
C TRP A 78 28.34 -15.87 -8.58
N GLU A 79 29.11 -15.48 -7.56
CA GLU A 79 28.69 -15.58 -6.16
C GLU A 79 28.60 -14.21 -5.49
N SER A 80 27.67 -14.08 -4.54
CA SER A 80 27.54 -12.91 -3.70
C SER A 80 27.15 -13.28 -2.28
N ALA A 81 28.01 -12.90 -1.33
CA ALA A 81 27.66 -12.88 0.09
C ALA A 81 26.81 -11.64 0.43
N ASP A 82 27.07 -10.51 -0.23
CA ASP A 82 26.34 -9.25 -0.01
C ASP A 82 24.84 -9.38 -0.33
N ALA A 83 24.51 -10.01 -1.47
CA ALA A 83 23.13 -10.34 -1.83
C ALA A 83 22.49 -11.31 -0.83
N TYR A 84 23.25 -12.27 -0.30
CA TYR A 84 22.76 -13.22 0.72
C TYR A 84 22.40 -12.51 2.02
N GLU A 85 23.27 -11.63 2.52
CA GLU A 85 23.01 -10.86 3.74
C GLU A 85 21.80 -9.94 3.60
N ALA A 86 21.59 -9.37 2.42
CA ALA A 86 20.41 -8.57 2.13
C ALA A 86 19.12 -9.42 2.05
N TRP A 87 19.23 -10.66 1.57
CA TRP A 87 18.11 -11.60 1.51
C TRP A 87 17.72 -12.14 2.88
N TYR A 88 18.70 -12.52 3.70
CA TYR A 88 18.54 -13.16 5.00
C TYR A 88 19.07 -12.25 6.12
N PRO A 89 18.28 -11.24 6.55
CA PRO A 89 18.70 -10.34 7.62
C PRO A 89 18.88 -11.08 8.96
N ALA A 90 19.66 -10.48 9.87
CA ALA A 90 19.97 -11.08 11.17
C ALA A 90 18.72 -11.28 12.07
N THR A 91 17.67 -10.50 11.84
CA THR A 91 16.40 -10.54 12.56
C THR A 91 15.24 -10.35 11.59
N GLY A 92 14.14 -11.05 11.80
CA GLY A 92 12.96 -11.00 10.94
C GLY A 92 12.95 -12.10 9.87
N ASP A 93 12.03 -11.96 8.92
CA ASP A 93 11.87 -12.85 7.78
C ASP A 93 12.79 -12.45 6.62
N THR A 94 12.82 -13.26 5.55
CA THR A 94 13.55 -12.96 4.32
C THR A 94 12.99 -11.73 3.60
N VAL A 95 13.87 -10.94 3.00
CA VAL A 95 13.50 -9.71 2.28
C VAL A 95 13.03 -9.98 0.85
N PHE A 96 13.49 -11.08 0.23
CA PHE A 96 13.16 -11.45 -1.14
C PHE A 96 12.59 -12.87 -1.19
N LYS A 97 11.88 -13.21 -2.28
CA LYS A 97 11.22 -14.51 -2.47
C LYS A 97 11.60 -15.22 -3.78
N GLY A 98 12.31 -14.56 -4.69
CA GLY A 98 12.73 -15.16 -5.97
C GLY A 98 13.78 -14.34 -6.70
N ILE A 99 14.29 -14.88 -7.81
CA ILE A 99 15.20 -14.17 -8.72
C ILE A 99 14.52 -14.01 -10.07
N LEU A 100 14.60 -12.81 -10.61
CA LEU A 100 14.01 -12.40 -11.88
C LEU A 100 15.12 -12.18 -12.90
N PHE A 101 14.99 -12.79 -14.07
CA PHE A 101 15.93 -12.65 -15.19
C PHE A 101 15.30 -11.83 -16.32
N GLU A 102 16.13 -11.36 -17.26
CA GLU A 102 15.68 -10.58 -18.42
C GLU A 102 14.81 -9.35 -18.10
N LEU A 103 15.05 -8.71 -16.95
CA LEU A 103 14.38 -7.49 -16.52
C LEU A 103 14.22 -6.46 -17.64
N GLY A 104 13.00 -5.98 -17.85
CA GLY A 104 12.69 -4.90 -18.79
C GLY A 104 11.24 -4.42 -18.63
N GLU A 105 11.02 -3.10 -18.73
CA GLU A 105 9.68 -2.49 -18.61
C GLU A 105 8.91 -2.93 -17.36
N ASP A 106 9.62 -3.08 -16.23
CA ASP A 106 9.11 -3.56 -14.94
C ASP A 106 8.60 -5.02 -14.91
N ASP A 107 8.91 -5.78 -15.96
CA ASP A 107 8.64 -7.20 -16.11
C ASP A 107 9.96 -8.02 -16.16
N GLY A 108 9.85 -9.35 -16.17
CA GLY A 108 10.96 -10.28 -16.39
C GLY A 108 10.55 -11.75 -16.34
N LEU A 109 11.52 -12.64 -16.52
CA LEU A 109 11.35 -14.08 -16.46
C LEU A 109 11.56 -14.59 -15.02
N TYR A 110 10.45 -14.91 -14.35
CA TYR A 110 10.47 -15.64 -13.08
C TYR A 110 10.49 -17.14 -13.36
N LEU A 111 11.60 -17.79 -13.01
CA LEU A 111 11.89 -19.19 -13.34
C LEU A 111 12.24 -19.98 -12.05
N PRO A 112 11.28 -20.24 -11.14
CA PRO A 112 11.55 -20.95 -9.89
C PRO A 112 12.14 -22.35 -10.10
N GLU A 113 11.81 -23.02 -11.21
CA GLU A 113 12.34 -24.33 -11.59
C GLU A 113 13.84 -24.33 -11.92
N ASN A 114 14.43 -23.14 -12.12
CA ASN A 114 15.86 -22.99 -12.38
C ASN A 114 16.71 -22.90 -11.09
N GLU A 115 16.10 -23.04 -9.92
CA GLU A 115 16.82 -23.21 -8.66
C GLU A 115 17.59 -24.55 -8.66
N LYS A 116 18.90 -24.48 -8.42
CA LYS A 116 19.77 -25.64 -8.21
C LYS A 116 19.97 -25.86 -6.71
N ILE A 117 19.82 -27.10 -6.28
CA ILE A 117 20.06 -27.50 -4.89
C ILE A 117 21.55 -27.76 -4.69
N TYR A 118 22.18 -27.05 -3.76
CA TYR A 118 23.56 -27.34 -3.37
C TYR A 118 23.62 -28.58 -2.49
N PRO A 119 24.33 -29.67 -2.88
CA PRO A 119 24.44 -30.88 -2.06
C PRO A 119 25.42 -30.74 -0.89
N GLY A 120 26.08 -29.58 -0.75
CA GLY A 120 27.18 -29.36 0.20
C GLY A 120 28.55 -29.68 -0.42
N GLY A 121 29.57 -28.98 0.04
CA GLY A 121 30.91 -29.05 -0.54
C GLY A 121 31.87 -28.06 0.14
N ASN A 122 32.92 -27.67 -0.57
CA ASN A 122 33.96 -26.77 -0.04
C ASN A 122 33.70 -25.28 -0.34
N GLY A 123 32.55 -24.96 -0.96
CA GLY A 123 32.18 -23.59 -1.32
C GLY A 123 32.98 -23.01 -2.49
N THR A 124 33.55 -23.87 -3.34
CA THR A 124 34.25 -23.48 -4.59
C THR A 124 33.85 -24.32 -5.80
N ASP A 125 33.09 -25.38 -5.57
CA ASP A 125 32.58 -26.35 -6.54
C ASP A 125 31.23 -25.94 -7.15
N TYR A 126 30.74 -24.72 -6.87
CA TYR A 126 29.45 -24.24 -7.37
C TYR A 126 29.28 -24.38 -8.90
N PRO A 127 30.28 -24.02 -9.74
CA PRO A 127 30.11 -24.10 -11.20
C PRO A 127 29.75 -25.49 -11.72
N ASP A 128 30.18 -26.56 -11.04
CA ASP A 128 29.91 -27.95 -11.46
C ASP A 128 28.42 -28.33 -11.44
N PHE A 129 27.59 -27.53 -10.77
CA PHE A 129 26.14 -27.77 -10.62
C PHE A 129 25.27 -26.93 -11.56
N PHE A 130 25.88 -26.00 -12.30
CA PHE A 130 25.21 -25.19 -13.31
C PHE A 130 25.38 -25.84 -14.68
N ASP A 131 24.31 -25.85 -15.47
CA ASP A 131 24.33 -26.41 -16.83
C ASP A 131 23.78 -25.45 -17.88
N ALA A 132 23.24 -24.30 -17.46
CA ALA A 132 22.75 -23.24 -18.33
C ALA A 132 22.82 -21.86 -17.66
N GLU A 133 22.51 -20.82 -18.43
CA GLU A 133 22.20 -19.48 -17.89
C GLU A 133 20.87 -19.45 -17.13
N LYS A 134 20.63 -18.36 -16.38
CA LYS A 134 19.36 -18.07 -15.68
C LYS A 134 19.01 -19.08 -14.60
N GLN A 135 20.02 -19.74 -14.07
CA GLN A 135 19.95 -20.62 -12.91
C GLN A 135 20.50 -19.91 -11.69
N PHE A 136 20.05 -20.35 -10.52
CA PHE A 136 20.50 -19.80 -9.25
C PHE A 136 20.55 -20.87 -8.16
N MET A 137 21.23 -20.56 -7.07
CA MET A 137 21.43 -21.47 -5.95
C MET A 137 21.66 -20.66 -4.67
N PHE A 138 21.15 -21.20 -3.55
CA PHE A 138 21.43 -20.68 -2.22
C PHE A 138 22.35 -21.64 -1.45
N ASP A 139 23.44 -21.10 -0.90
CA ASP A 139 24.29 -21.82 0.04
C ASP A 139 24.21 -21.15 1.42
N HIS A 140 23.41 -21.72 2.30
CA HIS A 140 23.27 -21.21 3.67
C HIS A 140 24.47 -21.52 4.57
N GLY A 141 25.27 -22.54 4.25
CA GLY A 141 26.46 -22.89 5.04
C GLY A 141 27.57 -21.86 4.87
N HIS A 142 27.78 -21.42 3.63
CA HIS A 142 28.76 -20.37 3.29
C HIS A 142 28.16 -18.97 3.17
N ARG A 143 26.84 -18.83 3.32
CA ARG A 143 26.08 -17.57 3.26
C ARG A 143 26.28 -16.84 1.93
N LYS A 144 25.99 -17.54 0.83
CA LYS A 144 26.16 -17.04 -0.55
C LYS A 144 24.92 -17.30 -1.40
N ILE A 145 24.64 -16.37 -2.29
CA ILE A 145 23.77 -16.58 -3.45
C ILE A 145 24.68 -16.77 -4.66
N ILE A 146 24.38 -17.78 -5.47
CA ILE A 146 25.09 -18.06 -6.72
C ILE A 146 24.10 -17.93 -7.86
N ILE A 147 24.47 -17.21 -8.91
CA ILE A 147 23.66 -17.05 -10.12
C ILE A 147 24.47 -17.32 -11.37
N SER A 148 23.78 -17.67 -12.45
CA SER A 148 24.35 -17.80 -13.78
C SER A 148 23.75 -16.77 -14.74
N THR A 149 24.62 -16.09 -15.48
CA THR A 149 24.23 -15.02 -16.42
C THR A 149 24.69 -15.35 -17.84
N PHE A 150 24.02 -14.78 -18.84
CA PHE A 150 24.36 -15.00 -20.25
C PHE A 150 25.78 -14.53 -20.57
N GLY A 151 26.57 -15.37 -21.24
CA GLY A 151 27.94 -15.06 -21.62
C GLY A 151 28.79 -14.59 -20.44
N GLU A 152 29.35 -13.39 -20.54
CA GLU A 152 30.16 -12.73 -19.48
C GLU A 152 29.42 -11.56 -18.84
N SER A 153 28.09 -11.59 -18.80
CA SER A 153 27.28 -10.48 -18.29
C SER A 153 27.47 -10.32 -16.77
N ASP A 154 28.10 -9.22 -16.37
CA ASP A 154 28.41 -8.88 -14.98
C ASP A 154 27.14 -8.47 -14.20
N PRO A 155 26.70 -9.25 -13.19
CA PRO A 155 25.51 -8.92 -12.40
C PRO A 155 25.64 -7.63 -11.57
N GLU A 156 26.83 -7.03 -11.44
CA GLU A 156 27.00 -5.68 -10.90
C GLU A 156 26.53 -4.57 -11.87
N LYS A 157 26.04 -4.93 -13.06
CA LYS A 157 25.56 -3.98 -14.08
C LYS A 157 24.08 -4.15 -14.33
N THR A 158 23.37 -3.02 -14.40
CA THR A 158 21.92 -3.01 -14.68
C THR A 158 21.55 -3.58 -16.04
N ASN A 159 22.47 -3.56 -17.02
CA ASN A 159 22.26 -4.14 -18.35
C ASN A 159 22.29 -5.67 -18.36
N THR A 160 22.72 -6.32 -17.27
CA THR A 160 22.63 -7.77 -17.06
C THR A 160 21.20 -8.20 -16.75
N ARG A 161 20.35 -7.24 -16.32
CA ARG A 161 18.90 -7.42 -16.22
C ARG A 161 18.48 -8.58 -15.30
N VAL A 162 19.11 -8.66 -14.12
CA VAL A 162 18.75 -9.61 -13.06
C VAL A 162 18.33 -8.85 -11.80
N GLY A 163 17.29 -9.31 -11.11
CA GLY A 163 16.78 -8.70 -9.88
C GLY A 163 16.35 -9.73 -8.84
N LEU A 164 16.38 -9.32 -7.57
CA LEU A 164 15.83 -10.09 -6.45
C LEU A 164 14.38 -9.61 -6.21
N ILE A 165 13.43 -10.53 -6.24
CA ILE A 165 12.00 -10.23 -6.23
C ILE A 165 11.53 -9.99 -4.80
N TYR A 166 10.81 -8.89 -4.56
CA TYR A 166 10.17 -8.68 -3.27
C TYR A 166 8.92 -9.58 -3.12
N PRO A 167 8.60 -10.08 -1.91
CA PRO A 167 7.50 -11.03 -1.71
C PRO A 167 6.16 -10.56 -2.23
N TRP A 168 5.87 -9.25 -2.15
CA TRP A 168 4.60 -8.69 -2.60
C TRP A 168 4.42 -8.66 -4.12
N ALA A 169 5.51 -8.79 -4.89
CA ALA A 169 5.50 -8.81 -6.34
C ALA A 169 5.24 -10.21 -6.93
N LEU A 170 5.24 -11.25 -6.10
CA LEU A 170 4.80 -12.59 -6.48
C LEU A 170 3.40 -12.83 -5.95
N ARG A 171 2.51 -13.29 -6.83
CA ARG A 171 1.17 -13.75 -6.46
C ARG A 171 0.78 -15.01 -7.21
N PRO A 172 -0.18 -15.79 -6.69
CA PRO A 172 -0.84 -16.81 -7.47
C PRO A 172 -1.28 -16.25 -8.82
N LYS A 173 -1.09 -17.03 -9.88
CA LYS A 173 -1.33 -16.62 -11.26
C LYS A 173 -2.82 -16.41 -11.51
N LEU A 174 -3.16 -15.33 -12.21
CA LEU A 174 -4.53 -15.04 -12.62
C LEU A 174 -5.04 -16.12 -13.58
N ILE A 175 -6.21 -16.68 -13.29
CA ILE A 175 -6.94 -17.58 -14.18
C ILE A 175 -7.97 -16.79 -14.99
N SER A 176 -8.80 -15.99 -14.31
CA SER A 176 -9.86 -15.19 -14.95
C SER A 176 -10.34 -14.03 -14.08
N ARG A 177 -10.85 -12.98 -14.75
CA ARG A 177 -11.58 -11.88 -14.10
C ARG A 177 -13.06 -12.23 -13.97
N GLU A 178 -13.57 -12.31 -12.73
CA GLU A 178 -15.00 -12.47 -12.44
C GLU A 178 -15.68 -11.11 -12.19
N ASP A 179 -17.02 -11.10 -12.07
CA ASP A 179 -17.80 -9.87 -11.80
C ASP A 179 -17.45 -9.24 -10.44
N GLN A 180 -17.11 -10.08 -9.47
CA GLN A 180 -16.86 -9.65 -8.11
C GLN A 180 -15.37 -9.60 -7.76
N PHE A 181 -14.57 -10.55 -8.18
CA PHE A 181 -13.16 -10.68 -7.76
C PHE A 181 -12.33 -11.31 -8.89
N ASP A 182 -11.03 -11.38 -8.70
CA ASP A 182 -10.12 -12.11 -9.59
C ASP A 182 -9.92 -13.54 -9.10
N PHE A 183 -10.02 -14.50 -10.01
CA PHE A 183 -9.84 -15.91 -9.70
C PHE A 183 -8.40 -16.32 -10.00
N TYR A 184 -7.69 -16.82 -8.99
CA TYR A 184 -6.28 -17.16 -9.06
C TYR A 184 -6.03 -18.66 -8.96
N ASN A 185 -4.85 -19.10 -9.42
CA ASN A 185 -4.42 -20.49 -9.37
C ASN A 185 -3.75 -20.84 -8.03
N TYR A 186 -4.56 -21.33 -7.09
CA TYR A 186 -4.13 -21.75 -5.75
C TYR A 186 -3.66 -23.22 -5.67
N GLY A 187 -3.08 -23.75 -6.73
CA GLY A 187 -2.52 -25.10 -6.71
C GLY A 187 -3.55 -26.23 -6.53
N GLU A 188 -3.09 -27.34 -5.96
CA GLU A 188 -3.89 -28.55 -5.75
C GLU A 188 -4.71 -28.51 -4.47
N ASP A 189 -4.19 -27.86 -3.42
CA ASP A 189 -4.87 -27.73 -2.14
C ASP A 189 -5.99 -26.69 -2.13
N LEU A 190 -5.99 -25.79 -3.12
CA LEU A 190 -6.93 -24.67 -3.27
C LEU A 190 -6.83 -23.65 -2.13
N GLU A 191 -5.70 -23.63 -1.41
CA GLU A 191 -5.39 -22.68 -0.35
C GLU A 191 -4.40 -21.64 -0.90
N GLU A 192 -4.69 -20.36 -0.69
CA GLU A 192 -3.85 -19.28 -1.20
C GLU A 192 -2.47 -19.23 -0.52
N TRP A 193 -1.48 -18.56 -1.10
CA TRP A 193 -0.13 -18.36 -0.55
C TRP A 193 0.61 -19.61 -0.02
N THR A 194 0.28 -20.79 -0.52
CA THR A 194 0.95 -22.05 -0.18
C THR A 194 2.12 -22.31 -1.11
N SER A 195 2.78 -23.46 -0.94
CA SER A 195 3.96 -23.84 -1.74
C SER A 195 3.61 -24.45 -3.10
N ASP A 196 2.38 -24.94 -3.29
CA ASP A 196 1.89 -25.54 -4.54
C ASP A 196 1.15 -24.54 -5.44
N ASP A 197 0.94 -23.31 -4.97
CA ASP A 197 0.52 -22.18 -5.78
C ASP A 197 1.40 -21.98 -7.03
N GLU A 198 0.77 -21.73 -8.18
CA GLU A 198 1.47 -21.29 -9.37
C GLU A 198 1.71 -19.78 -9.29
N TYR A 199 2.85 -19.36 -8.74
CA TYR A 199 3.20 -17.94 -8.64
C TYR A 199 3.62 -17.33 -9.98
N ALA A 200 3.16 -16.12 -10.24
CA ALA A 200 3.62 -15.24 -11.30
C ALA A 200 4.20 -13.94 -10.72
N TYR A 201 5.11 -13.32 -11.46
CA TYR A 201 5.64 -12.00 -11.13
C TYR A 201 4.74 -10.92 -11.71
N TYR A 202 4.40 -9.93 -10.89
CA TYR A 202 3.49 -8.83 -11.22
C TYR A 202 4.16 -7.46 -11.15
N GLY A 203 5.49 -7.35 -11.19
CA GLY A 203 6.11 -6.03 -11.26
C GLY A 203 6.01 -5.19 -9.99
N ALA A 204 6.35 -3.91 -10.13
CA ALA A 204 6.00 -2.88 -9.18
C ALA A 204 4.47 -2.70 -9.15
N ASN A 205 4.00 -2.19 -8.02
CA ASN A 205 2.59 -1.95 -7.80
C ASN A 205 2.38 -0.49 -7.38
N ALA A 206 1.34 0.14 -7.90
CA ALA A 206 0.94 1.50 -7.56
C ALA A 206 -0.58 1.58 -7.42
N ALA A 207 -1.04 2.32 -6.40
CA ALA A 207 -2.43 2.68 -6.19
C ALA A 207 -2.60 4.21 -6.28
N GLU A 208 -3.46 4.69 -7.17
CA GLU A 208 -3.67 6.11 -7.46
C GLU A 208 -5.16 6.54 -7.45
N SER A 209 -5.41 7.79 -7.01
CA SER A 209 -6.74 8.40 -6.90
C SER A 209 -7.32 8.96 -8.19
N HIS A 210 -6.57 8.98 -9.29
CA HIS A 210 -6.97 9.58 -10.56
C HIS A 210 -6.54 8.70 -11.74
N PHE A 211 -7.53 8.25 -12.53
CA PHE A 211 -7.28 7.57 -13.79
C PHE A 211 -7.95 8.30 -14.95
N ILE A 212 -7.26 8.30 -16.09
CA ILE A 212 -7.64 9.06 -17.28
C ILE A 212 -8.68 8.29 -18.13
N ASN A 213 -8.86 6.97 -17.95
CA ASN A 213 -9.73 6.18 -18.83
C ASN A 213 -10.19 4.79 -18.29
N ALA A 214 -11.04 4.73 -17.26
CA ALA A 214 -11.72 3.49 -16.85
C ALA A 214 -13.16 3.75 -16.35
N GLY A 215 -14.05 2.76 -16.52
CA GLY A 215 -15.43 2.79 -16.02
C GLY A 215 -15.53 2.73 -14.49
N HIS A 216 -14.46 2.26 -13.83
CA HIS A 216 -14.27 2.27 -12.38
C HIS A 216 -13.08 3.20 -12.08
N LYS A 217 -13.36 4.34 -11.43
CA LYS A 217 -12.51 5.55 -11.47
C LYS A 217 -11.49 5.72 -10.33
N THR A 218 -10.77 4.69 -9.87
CA THR A 218 -9.57 4.79 -8.98
C THR A 218 -9.22 3.42 -8.37
N ASP A 219 -7.94 3.20 -8.01
CA ASP A 219 -7.50 2.08 -7.17
C ASP A 219 -8.02 2.17 -5.72
N TRP A 220 -8.28 3.39 -5.25
CA TRP A 220 -8.71 3.68 -3.90
C TRP A 220 -10.23 3.57 -3.77
N HIS A 221 -10.68 2.89 -2.74
CA HIS A 221 -12.10 2.70 -2.45
C HIS A 221 -12.40 3.14 -1.04
N ALA A 222 -13.64 3.56 -0.79
CA ALA A 222 -14.09 3.80 0.57
C ALA A 222 -13.88 2.55 1.42
N SER A 223 -13.39 2.77 2.64
CA SER A 223 -13.12 1.67 3.57
C SER A 223 -14.38 0.85 3.84
N THR A 224 -14.20 -0.43 4.17
CA THR A 224 -15.32 -1.27 4.61
C THR A 224 -16.01 -0.64 5.82
N PHE A 225 -17.34 -0.55 5.78
CA PHE A 225 -18.13 0.06 6.85
C PHE A 225 -17.84 1.56 7.08
N SER A 226 -17.30 2.27 6.09
CA SER A 226 -17.17 3.74 6.13
C SER A 226 -18.43 4.45 6.63
N ARG A 227 -19.62 3.96 6.27
CA ARG A 227 -20.92 4.49 6.72
C ARG A 227 -21.22 4.37 8.23
N LEU A 228 -20.36 3.70 8.98
CA LEU A 228 -20.41 3.57 10.44
C LEU A 228 -19.18 4.21 11.11
N ASN A 229 -18.10 4.41 10.35
CA ASN A 229 -16.79 4.79 10.89
C ASN A 229 -16.36 6.21 10.52
N SER A 230 -16.69 6.68 9.31
CA SER A 230 -16.28 8.02 8.81
C SER A 230 -17.43 8.98 8.62
N HIS A 231 -18.65 8.46 8.43
CA HIS A 231 -19.86 9.24 8.23
C HIS A 231 -21.09 8.43 8.62
N GLN A 232 -22.26 9.07 8.58
CA GLN A 232 -23.56 8.42 8.75
C GLN A 232 -24.39 8.47 7.44
N THR A 233 -25.53 7.78 7.40
CA THR A 233 -26.42 7.74 6.21
C THR A 233 -27.81 8.37 6.37
N GLU A 234 -28.11 8.94 7.53
CA GLU A 234 -29.31 9.73 7.82
C GLU A 234 -29.32 11.10 7.12
N ASN A 235 -28.16 11.78 7.04
CA ASN A 235 -27.99 13.05 6.34
C ASN A 235 -27.19 12.82 5.05
N ASN A 236 -27.59 13.53 4.00
CA ASN A 236 -26.89 13.59 2.74
C ASN A 236 -26.28 14.98 2.51
N VAL A 237 -25.54 15.10 1.41
CA VAL A 237 -24.91 16.33 0.97
C VAL A 237 -25.94 17.44 0.71
N GLY A 238 -27.09 17.10 0.14
CA GLY A 238 -28.18 18.05 -0.09
C GLY A 238 -28.78 18.63 1.19
N ASP A 239 -28.88 17.83 2.25
CA ASP A 239 -29.42 18.26 3.55
C ASP A 239 -28.53 19.32 4.21
N ILE A 240 -27.21 19.13 4.16
CA ILE A 240 -26.23 20.01 4.83
C ILE A 240 -25.79 21.17 3.95
N PHE A 241 -25.54 20.90 2.67
CA PHE A 241 -24.90 21.84 1.74
C PHE A 241 -25.79 22.26 0.56
N GLY A 242 -27.03 21.78 0.44
CA GLY A 242 -27.92 22.13 -0.67
C GLY A 242 -28.31 23.62 -0.76
N GLY A 243 -28.06 24.40 0.29
CA GLY A 243 -28.19 25.86 0.28
C GLY A 243 -26.95 26.61 -0.24
N THR A 244 -25.86 25.88 -0.53
CA THR A 244 -24.60 26.45 -1.05
C THR A 244 -24.57 26.41 -2.57
N PRO A 245 -23.67 27.14 -3.26
CA PRO A 245 -23.54 27.06 -4.71
C PRO A 245 -22.81 25.79 -5.20
N TRP A 246 -22.48 24.85 -4.31
CA TRP A 246 -21.64 23.69 -4.61
C TRP A 246 -22.42 22.43 -4.98
N THR A 247 -23.65 22.34 -4.48
CA THR A 247 -24.55 21.20 -4.68
C THR A 247 -26.00 21.69 -4.56
N ASP A 248 -26.96 20.85 -4.93
CA ASP A 248 -28.37 21.14 -4.79
C ASP A 248 -29.00 20.33 -3.64
N SER A 249 -30.17 20.78 -3.15
CA SER A 249 -30.88 20.12 -2.06
C SER A 249 -31.40 18.72 -2.40
N GLY A 250 -31.30 18.27 -3.66
CA GLY A 250 -31.64 16.93 -4.11
C GLY A 250 -30.45 15.97 -4.16
N ASP A 251 -29.23 16.41 -3.80
CA ASP A 251 -28.04 15.54 -3.78
C ASP A 251 -28.13 14.52 -2.64
N THR A 252 -28.47 13.28 -3.01
CA THR A 252 -28.66 12.15 -2.09
C THR A 252 -27.36 11.47 -1.66
N TYR A 253 -26.20 11.96 -2.08
CA TYR A 253 -24.93 11.36 -1.71
C TYR A 253 -24.66 11.51 -0.20
N PRO A 254 -24.15 10.49 0.50
CA PRO A 254 -23.78 10.64 1.90
C PRO A 254 -22.72 11.72 2.11
N VAL A 255 -22.80 12.41 3.25
CA VAL A 255 -21.89 13.51 3.62
C VAL A 255 -20.88 13.02 4.63
N LEU A 256 -19.60 13.32 4.42
CA LEU A 256 -18.52 13.01 5.37
C LEU A 256 -18.70 13.76 6.70
N ALA A 257 -18.10 13.25 7.77
CA ALA A 257 -18.12 13.96 9.05
C ALA A 257 -17.36 15.28 8.95
N HIS A 258 -18.05 16.39 9.26
CA HIS A 258 -17.46 17.73 9.37
C HIS A 258 -17.44 18.17 10.83
N SER A 259 -16.33 18.75 11.29
CA SER A 259 -16.20 19.20 12.69
C SER A 259 -17.25 20.23 13.11
N ALA A 260 -17.67 21.10 12.18
CA ALA A 260 -18.69 22.12 12.41
C ALA A 260 -20.13 21.60 12.39
N TYR A 261 -20.37 20.37 11.90
CA TYR A 261 -21.70 19.79 11.74
C TYR A 261 -21.77 18.44 12.43
N SER A 262 -21.99 18.42 13.75
CA SER A 262 -22.03 17.18 14.54
C SER A 262 -23.11 16.19 14.10
N GLU A 263 -24.16 16.67 13.42
CA GLU A 263 -25.19 15.83 12.80
C GLU A 263 -24.66 14.98 11.64
N THR A 264 -23.48 15.28 11.09
CA THR A 264 -22.83 14.45 10.04
C THR A 264 -21.96 13.34 10.61
N TRP A 265 -21.82 13.28 11.93
CA TRP A 265 -20.92 12.34 12.59
C TRP A 265 -21.51 10.93 12.64
N PRO A 266 -20.68 9.89 12.51
CA PRO A 266 -21.10 8.52 12.75
C PRO A 266 -21.58 8.33 14.20
N LEU A 267 -22.40 7.30 14.40
CA LEU A 267 -22.92 6.90 15.69
C LEU A 267 -22.26 5.59 16.16
N LYS A 268 -21.88 5.53 17.43
CA LYS A 268 -21.38 4.31 18.09
C LYS A 268 -22.22 3.96 19.30
N LEU A 269 -22.36 2.68 19.59
CA LEU A 269 -23.03 2.22 20.81
C LEU A 269 -22.14 2.55 22.01
N ASN A 270 -22.68 3.29 22.97
CA ASN A 270 -22.07 3.43 24.28
C ASN A 270 -22.54 2.27 25.16
N GLU A 271 -21.66 1.31 25.45
CA GLU A 271 -22.02 0.10 26.20
C GLU A 271 -22.49 0.38 27.62
N ALA A 272 -22.05 1.49 28.23
CA ALA A 272 -22.44 1.86 29.58
C ALA A 272 -23.87 2.40 29.66
N THR A 273 -24.33 3.11 28.63
CA THR A 273 -25.67 3.72 28.58
C THR A 273 -26.65 2.89 27.75
N GLY A 274 -26.16 2.07 26.82
CA GLY A 274 -26.95 1.36 25.83
C GLY A 274 -27.50 2.26 24.70
N GLU A 275 -27.03 3.51 24.62
CA GLU A 275 -27.50 4.50 23.63
C GLU A 275 -26.48 4.69 22.50
N MET A 276 -26.97 5.08 21.32
CA MET A 276 -26.12 5.46 20.20
C MET A 276 -25.66 6.90 20.36
N GLU A 277 -24.35 7.12 20.43
CA GLU A 277 -23.75 8.44 20.62
C GLU A 277 -22.93 8.83 19.39
N ALA A 278 -23.06 10.09 18.96
CA ALA A 278 -22.24 10.64 17.89
C ALA A 278 -20.78 10.75 18.31
N PHE A 279 -19.85 10.38 17.42
CA PHE A 279 -18.42 10.51 17.68
C PHE A 279 -17.69 11.17 16.51
N TRP A 280 -16.69 12.00 16.83
CA TRP A 280 -15.79 12.56 15.83
C TRP A 280 -14.82 11.46 15.36
N PRO A 281 -14.78 11.13 14.05
CA PRO A 281 -13.90 10.08 13.55
C PRO A 281 -12.48 10.57 13.20
N GLY A 282 -12.29 11.88 13.10
CA GLY A 282 -10.97 12.48 12.84
C GLY A 282 -10.13 12.65 14.10
N TRP A 283 -9.04 13.40 13.96
CA TRP A 283 -8.11 13.70 15.03
C TRP A 283 -8.52 14.98 15.78
N TRP A 284 -8.04 15.11 17.01
CA TRP A 284 -8.16 16.36 17.78
C TRP A 284 -6.90 17.20 17.65
N ALA A 285 -7.02 18.51 17.84
CA ALA A 285 -5.88 19.40 17.93
C ALA A 285 -4.96 19.03 19.09
N GLN A 286 -3.66 19.13 18.87
CA GLN A 286 -2.66 18.74 19.85
C GLN A 286 -2.03 19.95 20.56
N ASP A 287 -1.68 19.77 21.84
CA ASP A 287 -0.87 20.71 22.61
C ASP A 287 0.54 20.18 22.80
N TYR A 288 1.52 21.06 22.55
CA TYR A 288 2.92 20.79 22.86
C TYR A 288 3.15 20.78 24.37
N ASN A 289 3.62 19.66 24.90
CA ASN A 289 3.89 19.47 26.32
C ASN A 289 5.22 18.74 26.53
N VAL A 290 6.21 19.47 27.03
CA VAL A 290 7.57 18.96 27.32
C VAL A 290 7.63 17.94 28.46
N ASN A 291 6.55 17.76 29.22
CA ASN A 291 6.51 16.86 30.37
C ASN A 291 5.91 15.49 30.04
N LEU A 292 5.64 15.22 28.76
CA LEU A 292 5.18 13.90 28.34
C LEU A 292 6.34 12.88 28.42
N PRO A 293 6.08 11.61 28.76
CA PRO A 293 7.06 10.54 28.62
C PRO A 293 7.60 10.48 27.18
N GLY A 294 8.86 10.06 26.98
CA GLY A 294 9.49 9.98 25.66
C GLY A 294 9.95 11.33 25.07
N CYS A 295 9.29 12.44 25.41
CA CYS A 295 9.54 13.75 24.81
C CYS A 295 10.99 14.25 24.97
N SER A 296 11.67 14.40 23.83
CA SER A 296 13.01 14.98 23.66
C SER A 296 13.06 16.52 23.73
N GLN A 297 11.97 17.15 24.16
CA GLN A 297 11.79 18.61 24.21
C GLN A 297 11.91 19.31 22.84
N SER A 298 11.62 18.57 21.77
CA SER A 298 11.61 19.06 20.40
C SER A 298 10.18 19.14 19.88
N ARG A 299 9.81 20.23 19.19
CA ARG A 299 8.51 20.28 18.49
C ARG A 299 8.39 19.31 17.32
N LYS A 300 9.51 18.75 16.87
CA LYS A 300 9.55 17.73 15.83
C LYS A 300 9.32 16.32 16.37
N ASP A 301 9.36 16.19 17.69
CA ASP A 301 9.17 14.92 18.36
C ASP A 301 7.66 14.71 18.58
N PRO A 302 7.06 13.66 18.00
CA PRO A 302 5.65 13.35 18.17
C PRO A 302 5.27 13.09 19.63
N ASP A 303 6.20 12.59 20.45
CA ASP A 303 5.97 12.20 21.85
C ASP A 303 5.76 13.44 22.74
N CYS A 304 6.12 14.62 22.23
CA CYS A 304 5.88 15.90 22.88
C CYS A 304 4.49 16.48 22.62
N TRP A 305 3.61 15.79 21.90
CA TRP A 305 2.27 16.28 21.55
C TRP A 305 1.19 15.41 22.16
N LYS A 306 0.21 16.04 22.83
CA LYS A 306 -0.98 15.35 23.35
C LYS A 306 -2.24 15.89 22.69
N GLU A 307 -3.16 15.00 22.35
CA GLU A 307 -4.48 15.39 21.84
C GLU A 307 -5.31 16.10 22.90
N VAL A 308 -6.15 17.04 22.46
CA VAL A 308 -7.08 17.80 23.30
C VAL A 308 -8.50 17.55 22.79
N PRO A 309 -9.19 16.51 23.29
CA PRO A 309 -10.55 16.18 22.88
C PRO A 309 -11.51 17.38 23.00
N GLY A 310 -12.36 17.57 21.99
CA GLY A 310 -13.27 18.70 21.89
C GLY A 310 -12.67 19.95 21.23
N ARG A 311 -11.37 19.96 20.91
CA ARG A 311 -10.73 21.05 20.15
C ARG A 311 -10.32 20.57 18.78
N PHE A 312 -10.92 21.15 17.75
CA PHE A 312 -10.63 20.90 16.35
C PHE A 312 -9.35 21.60 15.88
N VAL A 313 -8.73 21.07 14.81
CA VAL A 313 -7.47 21.57 14.25
C VAL A 313 -7.71 22.88 13.52
N SER A 314 -8.82 22.97 12.80
CA SER A 314 -9.20 24.15 12.02
C SER A 314 -10.66 24.57 12.25
N ASP A 315 -11.14 25.54 11.47
CA ASP A 315 -12.53 26.00 11.54
C ASP A 315 -13.49 24.93 11.02
N ILE A 316 -13.10 24.21 9.96
CA ILE A 316 -13.80 23.02 9.46
C ILE A 316 -12.76 21.98 9.10
N ASP A 317 -12.81 20.87 9.84
CA ASP A 317 -12.08 19.64 9.58
C ASP A 317 -13.03 18.62 8.99
N VAL A 318 -12.56 17.85 8.01
CA VAL A 318 -13.34 16.78 7.37
C VAL A 318 -12.50 15.53 7.29
N TYR A 319 -12.96 14.47 7.95
CA TYR A 319 -12.29 13.19 7.96
C TYR A 319 -12.74 12.32 6.79
N MET A 320 -11.79 11.61 6.18
CA MET A 320 -12.06 10.57 5.20
C MET A 320 -11.03 9.44 5.31
N GLU A 321 -11.46 8.25 4.90
CA GLU A 321 -10.62 7.07 4.88
C GLU A 321 -10.92 6.21 3.65
N PHE A 322 -9.89 5.61 3.09
CA PHE A 322 -9.97 4.77 1.90
C PHE A 322 -8.89 3.70 1.91
N ASP A 323 -9.13 2.60 1.20
CA ASP A 323 -8.23 1.46 1.07
C ASP A 323 -8.12 0.96 -0.37
N ASP A 324 -7.12 0.12 -0.63
CA ASP A 324 -6.82 -0.44 -1.96
C ASP A 324 -7.36 -1.86 -2.17
N ARG A 325 -8.26 -2.35 -1.31
CA ARG A 325 -8.80 -3.72 -1.37
C ARG A 325 -9.43 -4.08 -2.73
N TRP A 326 -9.88 -3.08 -3.48
CA TRP A 326 -10.52 -3.22 -4.78
C TRP A 326 -9.63 -2.77 -5.95
N SER A 327 -8.34 -2.49 -5.73
CA SER A 327 -7.45 -1.94 -6.77
C SER A 327 -7.32 -2.84 -7.99
N HIS A 328 -7.45 -4.16 -7.84
CA HIS A 328 -7.48 -5.10 -8.97
C HIS A 328 -8.50 -4.70 -10.05
N ARG A 329 -9.64 -4.10 -9.67
CA ARG A 329 -10.69 -3.68 -10.60
C ARG A 329 -10.29 -2.54 -11.53
N ALA A 330 -9.25 -1.79 -11.18
CA ALA A 330 -8.72 -0.74 -12.02
C ALA A 330 -7.83 -1.28 -13.15
N ASN A 331 -7.34 -2.52 -13.03
CA ASN A 331 -6.56 -3.15 -14.09
C ASN A 331 -7.45 -3.53 -15.27
N ASN A 332 -6.97 -3.19 -16.47
CA ASN A 332 -7.44 -3.80 -17.69
C ASN A 332 -6.94 -5.25 -17.77
N VAL A 333 -7.83 -6.13 -18.20
CA VAL A 333 -7.54 -7.54 -18.47
C VAL A 333 -7.80 -7.77 -19.95
N ASN A 334 -6.82 -8.34 -20.65
CA ASN A 334 -6.92 -8.60 -22.08
C ASN A 334 -7.85 -9.80 -22.37
N THR A 335 -8.06 -10.15 -23.65
CA THR A 335 -8.95 -11.25 -24.05
C THR A 335 -8.44 -12.65 -23.66
N ASN A 336 -7.23 -12.76 -23.11
CA ASN A 336 -6.60 -13.99 -22.67
C ASN A 336 -6.50 -14.08 -21.13
N ASP A 337 -7.22 -13.22 -20.39
CA ASP A 337 -7.19 -13.15 -18.93
C ASP A 337 -5.80 -12.82 -18.35
N GLU A 338 -5.05 -11.95 -19.04
CA GLU A 338 -3.78 -11.41 -18.55
C GLU A 338 -3.93 -9.91 -18.23
N TYR A 339 -3.34 -9.48 -17.12
CA TYR A 339 -3.30 -8.06 -16.76
C TYR A 339 -2.47 -7.25 -17.76
N GLU A 340 -3.00 -6.10 -18.17
CA GLU A 340 -2.24 -5.09 -18.91
C GLU A 340 -1.54 -4.09 -17.97
N GLN A 341 -2.04 -3.96 -16.74
CA GLN A 341 -1.49 -3.14 -15.65
C GLN A 341 -1.49 -3.95 -14.35
N THR A 342 -0.51 -3.72 -13.48
CA THR A 342 -0.23 -4.57 -12.32
C THR A 342 -0.72 -4.00 -10.98
N GLY A 343 -1.78 -3.19 -10.98
CA GLY A 343 -2.37 -2.64 -9.75
C GLY A 343 -3.16 -3.69 -8.97
N TYR A 344 -2.65 -4.21 -7.85
CA TYR A 344 -3.39 -5.17 -7.01
C TYR A 344 -3.40 -4.74 -5.53
N PRO A 345 -4.27 -5.32 -4.68
CA PRO A 345 -4.37 -4.86 -3.30
C PRO A 345 -3.07 -5.07 -2.53
N MET A 346 -2.47 -3.99 -2.03
CA MET A 346 -1.33 -4.01 -1.11
C MET A 346 -1.79 -4.03 0.36
N GLY A 347 -3.08 -3.86 0.64
CA GLY A 347 -3.57 -3.80 2.02
C GLY A 347 -3.23 -2.46 2.68
N LEU A 348 -3.18 -1.38 1.92
CA LEU A 348 -2.94 -0.04 2.45
C LEU A 348 -4.26 0.63 2.81
N ARG A 349 -4.35 1.14 4.04
CA ARG A 349 -5.40 2.05 4.47
C ARG A 349 -4.85 3.46 4.63
N VAL A 350 -5.52 4.43 4.01
CA VAL A 350 -5.18 5.84 4.08
C VAL A 350 -6.29 6.56 4.83
N MET A 351 -5.91 7.24 5.91
CA MET A 351 -6.78 8.10 6.70
C MET A 351 -6.32 9.53 6.51
N ALA A 352 -7.23 10.42 6.13
CA ALA A 352 -6.91 11.81 5.87
C ALA A 352 -7.92 12.74 6.54
N GLU A 353 -7.42 13.84 7.07
CA GLU A 353 -8.26 14.94 7.53
C GLU A 353 -7.88 16.19 6.74
N ALA A 354 -8.84 16.73 6.01
CA ALA A 354 -8.68 17.99 5.31
C ALA A 354 -9.16 19.12 6.20
N HIS A 355 -8.38 20.20 6.25
CA HIS A 355 -8.55 21.31 7.16
C HIS A 355 -8.78 22.60 6.38
N SER A 356 -9.76 23.40 6.81
CA SER A 356 -9.99 24.74 6.24
C SER A 356 -10.04 25.83 7.30
N TYR A 357 -9.46 26.97 6.94
CA TYR A 357 -9.25 28.10 7.82
C TYR A 357 -9.89 29.36 7.22
N GLY A 358 -10.63 30.11 8.03
CA GLY A 358 -11.17 31.42 7.69
C GLY A 358 -10.23 32.58 8.06
N VAL A 359 -9.07 32.29 8.67
CA VAL A 359 -8.10 33.29 9.11
C VAL A 359 -7.18 33.74 7.97
N SER A 360 -6.92 35.05 7.88
CA SER A 360 -6.23 35.69 6.74
C SER A 360 -4.83 35.15 6.38
N TYR A 361 -4.12 34.46 7.28
CA TYR A 361 -2.79 33.91 7.00
C TYR A 361 -2.82 32.46 6.49
N ALA A 362 -3.99 31.81 6.49
CA ALA A 362 -4.18 30.42 6.08
C ALA A 362 -5.40 30.22 5.17
N GLU A 363 -6.20 31.26 4.91
CA GLU A 363 -7.41 31.18 4.09
C GLU A 363 -7.15 30.81 2.63
N ASP A 364 -5.91 30.94 2.15
CA ASP A 364 -5.46 30.66 0.79
C ASP A 364 -4.65 29.36 0.65
N ILE A 365 -4.65 28.50 1.67
CA ILE A 365 -3.88 27.25 1.69
C ILE A 365 -4.81 26.07 2.04
N MET A 366 -4.71 24.97 1.30
CA MET A 366 -5.33 23.69 1.66
C MET A 366 -4.36 22.87 2.51
N PHE A 367 -4.77 22.49 3.71
CA PHE A 367 -4.02 21.57 4.55
C PHE A 367 -4.72 20.23 4.59
N VAL A 368 -3.95 19.16 4.44
CA VAL A 368 -4.41 17.79 4.58
C VAL A 368 -3.39 17.05 5.43
N THR A 369 -3.84 16.49 6.54
CA THR A 369 -3.04 15.53 7.31
C THR A 369 -3.38 14.12 6.84
N VAL A 370 -2.35 13.28 6.69
CA VAL A 370 -2.51 11.91 6.19
C VAL A 370 -1.77 10.96 7.10
N LYS A 371 -2.43 9.84 7.47
CA LYS A 371 -1.81 8.67 8.07
C LYS A 371 -2.04 7.48 7.14
N VAL A 372 -0.96 6.79 6.80
CA VAL A 372 -1.00 5.56 6.00
C VAL A 372 -0.70 4.40 6.93
N ARG A 373 -1.55 3.37 6.88
CA ARG A 373 -1.39 2.16 7.64
C ARG A 373 -1.24 0.98 6.69
N ASN A 374 -0.23 0.17 6.96
CA ASN A 374 -0.10 -1.15 6.37
C ASN A 374 -1.03 -2.10 7.15
N GLU A 375 -2.11 -2.52 6.52
CA GLU A 375 -3.07 -3.52 7.01
C GLU A 375 -3.00 -4.80 6.16
N SER A 376 -1.87 -5.07 5.50
CA SER A 376 -1.69 -6.31 4.73
C SER A 376 -1.69 -7.55 5.63
N GLY A 377 -1.35 -7.42 6.91
CA GLY A 377 -1.31 -8.52 7.86
C GLY A 377 -2.07 -8.22 9.16
N ASP A 378 -2.35 -9.29 9.89
CA ASP A 378 -2.83 -9.27 11.26
C ASP A 378 -1.84 -8.49 12.12
N TRP A 379 -2.38 -7.78 13.09
CA TRP A 379 -1.60 -6.90 13.94
C TRP A 379 -2.02 -7.06 15.38
N CYS A 380 -1.05 -6.82 16.27
CA CYS A 380 -1.29 -6.60 17.68
C CYS A 380 -0.55 -5.30 18.04
N ALA A 381 -1.27 -4.36 18.65
CA ALA A 381 -0.70 -3.06 18.99
C ALA A 381 0.33 -3.23 20.11
N GLU A 382 1.46 -2.56 19.92
CA GLU A 382 2.54 -2.44 20.89
C GLU A 382 2.86 -0.95 21.07
N ASP A 383 3.26 -0.57 22.27
CA ASP A 383 3.82 0.75 22.54
C ASP A 383 5.26 0.87 21.98
N GLU A 384 5.86 2.04 22.11
CA GLU A 384 7.22 2.33 21.62
C GLU A 384 8.32 1.48 22.27
N GLU A 385 8.03 0.86 23.42
CA GLU A 385 8.93 -0.02 24.15
C GLU A 385 8.70 -1.50 23.79
N GLY A 386 7.74 -1.79 22.89
CA GLY A 386 7.35 -3.14 22.49
C GLY A 386 6.43 -3.84 23.49
N ASN A 387 5.81 -3.10 24.42
CA ASN A 387 4.82 -3.68 25.33
C ASN A 387 3.44 -3.70 24.67
N PRO A 388 2.62 -4.75 24.89
CA PRO A 388 1.24 -4.80 24.43
C PRO A 388 0.41 -3.56 24.83
N VAL A 389 -0.29 -2.97 23.87
CA VAL A 389 -1.36 -2.00 24.17
C VAL A 389 -2.63 -2.78 24.49
N GLU A 390 -3.10 -2.67 25.73
CA GLU A 390 -4.25 -3.43 26.22
C GLU A 390 -5.58 -2.66 26.07
N ASP A 391 -6.66 -3.39 25.83
CA ASP A 391 -8.04 -2.90 25.87
C ASP A 391 -8.52 -2.71 27.33
N ALA A 392 -9.77 -2.28 27.50
CA ALA A 392 -10.36 -2.06 28.82
C ALA A 392 -10.46 -3.34 29.69
N ASP A 393 -10.35 -4.51 29.08
CA ASP A 393 -10.42 -5.83 29.71
C ASP A 393 -9.03 -6.45 29.95
N GLY A 394 -7.95 -5.75 29.58
CA GLY A 394 -6.56 -6.20 29.75
C GLY A 394 -6.09 -7.16 28.66
N ASN A 395 -6.78 -7.27 27.52
CA ASN A 395 -6.31 -8.04 26.38
C ASN A 395 -5.54 -7.13 25.43
N GLN A 396 -4.46 -7.64 24.82
CA GLN A 396 -3.76 -6.89 23.78
C GLN A 396 -4.73 -6.58 22.63
N LEU A 397 -4.73 -5.32 22.20
CA LEU A 397 -5.47 -4.87 21.04
C LEU A 397 -4.88 -5.51 19.80
N CYS A 398 -5.58 -6.50 19.26
CA CYS A 398 -5.23 -7.13 18.00
C CYS A 398 -6.36 -6.94 16.99
N GLY A 399 -6.04 -7.09 15.72
CA GLY A 399 -7.01 -7.10 14.65
C GLY A 399 -6.50 -7.85 13.44
N ASP A 400 -7.43 -8.29 12.61
CA ASP A 400 -7.13 -9.03 11.40
C ASP A 400 -6.59 -8.08 10.32
N GLY A 401 -5.72 -8.62 9.47
CA GLY A 401 -5.31 -8.00 8.22
C GLY A 401 -6.51 -7.80 7.30
N MET A 402 -6.35 -6.91 6.34
CA MET A 402 -7.40 -6.55 5.39
C MET A 402 -7.90 -7.77 4.64
N ILE A 403 -9.22 -8.00 4.74
CA ILE A 403 -9.90 -9.05 3.98
C ILE A 403 -10.13 -8.57 2.55
N MET A 404 -9.62 -9.34 1.59
CA MET A 404 -9.77 -9.10 0.16
C MET A 404 -11.20 -9.42 -0.32
N PRO A 405 -11.60 -8.93 -1.50
CA PRO A 405 -12.94 -9.19 -2.05
C PRO A 405 -13.33 -10.66 -2.27
N ASP A 406 -12.35 -11.54 -2.46
CA ASP A 406 -12.53 -12.99 -2.56
C ASP A 406 -12.62 -13.67 -1.18
N GLY A 407 -12.45 -12.91 -0.08
CA GLY A 407 -12.50 -13.39 1.29
C GLY A 407 -11.13 -13.79 1.86
N THR A 408 -10.06 -13.73 1.07
CA THR A 408 -8.71 -14.10 1.50
C THR A 408 -8.00 -12.97 2.25
N GLN A 409 -6.91 -13.29 2.94
CA GLN A 409 -5.97 -12.30 3.49
C GLN A 409 -4.66 -12.34 2.70
N LEU A 410 -3.97 -11.20 2.62
CA LEU A 410 -2.64 -11.16 2.02
C LEU A 410 -1.68 -12.01 2.85
N ASN A 411 -1.01 -12.96 2.18
CA ASN A 411 -0.01 -13.82 2.79
C ASN A 411 -0.51 -14.52 4.07
N HIS A 412 -1.74 -15.05 4.07
CA HIS A 412 -2.37 -15.72 5.24
C HIS A 412 -2.39 -14.85 6.49
N GLY A 413 -2.63 -13.54 6.34
CA GLY A 413 -2.62 -12.63 7.48
C GLY A 413 -1.22 -12.32 8.01
N LYS A 414 -0.14 -12.88 7.47
CA LYS A 414 1.22 -12.38 7.79
C LYS A 414 1.48 -11.01 7.17
N GLY A 415 0.77 -10.69 6.08
CA GLY A 415 1.00 -9.48 5.31
C GLY A 415 2.40 -9.38 4.72
N PHE A 416 2.79 -8.14 4.42
CA PHE A 416 4.07 -7.78 3.83
C PHE A 416 4.68 -6.61 4.58
N ASN A 417 6.01 -6.56 4.62
CA ASN A 417 6.76 -5.45 5.20
C ASN A 417 7.34 -4.57 4.08
N TYR A 418 6.52 -3.64 3.59
CA TYR A 418 6.83 -2.74 2.47
C TYR A 418 7.93 -1.72 2.76
#